data_AF-A0A3R7A502-F1
#
_entry.id   AF-A0A3R7A502-F1
#
_cell.length_a   1.000
_cell.length_b   1.000
_cell.length_c   1.000
_cell.angle_alpha   90.00
_cell.angle_beta   90.00
_cell.angle_gamma   90.00
#
_symmetry.space_group_name_H-M   'P 1'
#
loop_
_entity.id
_entity.type
_entity.pdbx_description
1 polymer ?
#
loop_
_entity_poly.entity_id
_entity_poly.type
_entity_poly.pdbx_seq_one_letter_code
_entity_poly.pdbx_strand_id
1 'polypeptide(L)'
;MKWILLLGLVLLIPMVHAECSLTIESKFASGFFNEIEALNSQLQTCPVPLASYIAKLYKNGNFLVNVEMNDDTTKSFMITLKDGTIAGLSTNTNNPTYTVKIEEDDFNAILQSSNKMGTFAYLYKKGNIKIKANNIIQGIKFFFIKPFINAGLGKIQNPNIWTPPQQSLDVGEYPGYRVCEFYQTNKKLVTCAAYKAGDTFCVTTMGHPEAKAVKCEENGLVICTLPCSPKQYAAPLKTCPFDNGRPRGSQAPPLEFCEATAQPQQPEKKLPGALCQHGGECTTGNCVGEGMGPPWTYRCSCDPFKYVANC
;
A
#
# COMPACT_ATOMS: atom_id res chain seq x y z
N MET A 1 -23.34 -16.17 7.75
CA MET A 1 -23.96 -15.69 6.50
C MET A 1 -22.88 -15.67 5.42
N LYS A 2 -23.10 -16.24 4.22
CA LYS A 2 -22.10 -16.26 3.13
C LYS A 2 -22.78 -15.81 1.83
N TRP A 3 -22.53 -14.57 1.40
CA TRP A 3 -23.08 -13.96 0.17
C TRP A 3 -21.95 -13.18 -0.50
N ILE A 4 -21.59 -13.52 -1.73
CA ILE A 4 -20.30 -13.15 -2.33
C ILE A 4 -20.50 -12.95 -3.85
N LEU A 5 -19.67 -12.13 -4.47
CA LEU A 5 -19.59 -11.97 -5.91
C LEU A 5 -18.14 -12.22 -6.36
N LEU A 6 -17.98 -12.88 -7.50
CA LEU A 6 -16.84 -13.74 -7.83
C LEU A 6 -15.43 -13.16 -7.63
N LEU A 7 -15.22 -11.89 -7.95
CA LEU A 7 -13.91 -11.23 -7.83
C LEU A 7 -13.50 -11.10 -6.36
N GLY A 8 -14.45 -10.72 -5.50
CA GLY A 8 -14.27 -10.83 -4.06
C GLY A 8 -14.00 -12.28 -3.64
N LEU A 9 -14.60 -13.28 -4.28
CA LEU A 9 -14.42 -14.68 -3.84
C LEU A 9 -13.01 -15.21 -4.06
N VAL A 10 -12.34 -14.92 -5.19
CA VAL A 10 -10.89 -15.19 -5.38
C VAL A 10 -10.06 -14.49 -4.30
N LEU A 11 -10.49 -13.31 -3.89
CA LEU A 11 -9.83 -12.45 -2.91
C LEU A 11 -10.24 -12.72 -1.44
N LEU A 12 -11.07 -13.73 -1.17
CA LEU A 12 -11.60 -14.09 0.16
C LEU A 12 -11.35 -15.54 0.55
N ILE A 13 -10.63 -16.29 -0.28
CA ILE A 13 -10.30 -17.69 -0.03
C ILE A 13 -9.62 -17.94 1.35
N PRO A 14 -8.76 -17.07 1.92
CA PRO A 14 -8.10 -17.39 3.20
C PRO A 14 -9.03 -17.48 4.43
N MET A 15 -10.35 -17.28 4.30
CA MET A 15 -11.28 -17.21 5.45
C MET A 15 -12.34 -18.33 5.54
N VAL A 16 -12.41 -19.30 4.61
CA VAL A 16 -13.66 -20.09 4.44
C VAL A 16 -13.58 -21.56 4.89
N HIS A 17 -12.41 -22.22 4.85
CA HIS A 17 -12.19 -23.58 5.38
C HIS A 17 -10.77 -23.72 5.95
N ALA A 18 -10.62 -24.42 7.09
CA ALA A 18 -9.35 -24.56 7.81
C ALA A 18 -8.25 -25.31 7.03
N GLU A 19 -8.62 -26.03 5.98
CA GLU A 19 -7.73 -26.83 5.14
C GLU A 19 -7.36 -26.14 3.81
N CYS A 20 -7.96 -24.98 3.52
CA CYS A 20 -7.89 -24.34 2.20
C CYS A 20 -7.69 -22.82 2.29
N SER A 21 -6.44 -22.40 2.55
CA SER A 21 -6.03 -21.00 2.49
C SER A 21 -5.24 -20.74 1.21
N LEU A 22 -5.90 -20.15 0.21
CA LEU A 22 -5.23 -19.59 -0.95
C LEU A 22 -4.80 -18.17 -0.59
N THR A 23 -3.49 -18.00 -0.41
CA THR A 23 -2.88 -16.74 0.01
C THR A 23 -2.51 -15.94 -1.22
N ILE A 24 -2.96 -14.68 -1.25
CA ILE A 24 -2.59 -13.70 -2.28
C ILE A 24 -1.66 -12.71 -1.60
N GLU A 25 -0.39 -12.72 -1.99
CA GLU A 25 0.67 -11.90 -1.38
C GLU A 25 0.71 -10.50 -2.02
N SER A 26 0.37 -10.42 -3.30
CA SER A 26 0.30 -9.20 -4.08
C SER A 26 -0.67 -8.16 -3.51
N LYS A 27 -0.13 -6.95 -3.31
CA LYS A 27 -0.87 -5.73 -2.97
C LYS A 27 -1.20 -4.86 -4.20
N PHE A 28 -0.74 -5.27 -5.39
CA PHE A 28 -0.85 -4.51 -6.63
C PHE A 28 -1.15 -5.43 -7.82
N ALA A 29 -1.86 -4.91 -8.82
CA ALA A 29 -2.29 -5.60 -10.03
C ALA A 29 -1.11 -6.29 -10.73
N SER A 30 -0.01 -5.56 -10.93
CA SER A 30 1.21 -6.06 -11.57
C SER A 30 1.80 -7.30 -10.89
N GLY A 31 1.80 -7.35 -9.56
CA GLY A 31 2.21 -8.53 -8.79
C GLY A 31 1.20 -9.67 -8.90
N PHE A 32 -0.10 -9.37 -8.80
CA PHE A 32 -1.17 -10.35 -8.88
C PHE A 32 -1.13 -11.15 -10.19
N PHE A 33 -0.87 -10.48 -11.32
CA PHE A 33 -0.75 -11.17 -12.62
C PHE A 33 0.39 -12.19 -12.68
N ASN A 34 1.46 -12.00 -11.90
CA ASN A 34 2.56 -12.95 -11.80
C ASN A 34 2.22 -14.15 -10.89
N GLU A 35 1.29 -13.98 -9.94
CA GLU A 35 0.87 -15.03 -9.00
C GLU A 35 -0.13 -16.02 -9.60
N ILE A 36 -0.84 -15.66 -10.69
CA ILE A 36 -1.97 -16.43 -11.27
C ILE A 36 -1.68 -17.93 -11.45
N GLU A 37 -0.50 -18.32 -11.93
CA GLU A 37 -0.15 -19.72 -12.16
C GLU A 37 0.02 -20.52 -10.84
N ALA A 38 0.63 -19.90 -9.83
CA ALA A 38 0.76 -20.47 -8.50
C ALA A 38 -0.62 -20.57 -7.81
N LEU A 39 -1.44 -19.51 -7.90
CA LEU A 39 -2.81 -19.52 -7.36
C LEU A 39 -3.68 -20.57 -8.07
N ASN A 40 -3.56 -20.73 -9.39
CA ASN A 40 -4.26 -21.79 -10.11
C ASN A 40 -3.83 -23.19 -9.65
N SER A 41 -2.53 -23.40 -9.43
CA SER A 41 -2.00 -24.68 -8.92
C SER A 41 -2.57 -25.01 -7.53
N GLN A 42 -2.69 -24.01 -6.65
CA GLN A 42 -3.36 -24.15 -5.36
C GLN A 42 -4.87 -24.46 -5.51
N LEU A 43 -5.56 -23.89 -6.50
CA LEU A 43 -6.98 -24.20 -6.76
C LEU A 43 -7.20 -25.63 -7.27
N GLN A 44 -6.25 -26.20 -8.03
CA GLN A 44 -6.37 -27.60 -8.50
C GLN A 44 -6.24 -28.60 -7.35
N THR A 45 -5.38 -28.34 -6.37
CA THR A 45 -5.28 -29.17 -5.16
C THR A 45 -6.37 -28.86 -4.14
N CYS A 46 -6.89 -27.63 -4.16
CA CYS A 46 -7.80 -27.12 -3.13
C CYS A 46 -8.99 -26.33 -3.75
N PRO A 47 -10.03 -27.04 -4.26
CA PRO A 47 -11.16 -26.41 -4.92
C PRO A 47 -11.99 -25.57 -3.94
N VAL A 48 -12.32 -24.33 -4.32
CA VAL A 48 -13.06 -23.41 -3.44
C VAL A 48 -14.55 -23.43 -3.78
N PRO A 49 -15.42 -24.03 -2.93
CA PRO A 49 -16.86 -23.99 -3.16
C PRO A 49 -17.42 -22.58 -2.97
N LEU A 50 -18.22 -22.14 -3.94
CA LEU A 50 -18.98 -20.89 -3.82
C LEU A 50 -20.06 -21.06 -2.75
N ALA A 51 -20.47 -19.96 -2.10
CA ALA A 51 -21.62 -20.01 -1.20
C ALA A 51 -22.88 -20.49 -1.95
N SER A 52 -23.72 -21.29 -1.29
CA SER A 52 -24.77 -22.11 -1.93
C SER A 52 -25.74 -21.35 -2.85
N TYR A 53 -26.04 -20.08 -2.56
CA TYR A 53 -26.85 -19.23 -3.44
C TYR A 53 -26.11 -18.85 -4.73
N ILE A 54 -24.83 -18.51 -4.64
CA ILE A 54 -23.97 -18.14 -5.77
C ILE A 54 -23.73 -19.37 -6.65
N ALA A 55 -23.47 -20.53 -6.04
CA ALA A 55 -23.34 -21.81 -6.73
C ALA A 55 -24.60 -22.15 -7.57
N LYS A 56 -25.80 -21.76 -7.11
CA LYS A 56 -27.04 -21.89 -7.88
C LYS A 56 -27.13 -20.90 -9.05
N LEU A 57 -26.70 -19.65 -8.86
CA LEU A 57 -26.72 -18.62 -9.91
C LEU A 57 -25.67 -18.85 -11.00
N TYR A 58 -24.47 -19.23 -10.59
CA TYR A 58 -23.27 -19.33 -11.40
C TYR A 58 -22.67 -20.73 -11.28
N LYS A 59 -23.47 -21.76 -11.56
CA LYS A 59 -23.03 -23.15 -11.46
C LYS A 59 -21.83 -23.43 -12.35
N ASN A 60 -21.86 -22.96 -13.59
CA ASN A 60 -20.79 -23.13 -14.58
C ASN A 60 -20.60 -21.82 -15.35
N GLY A 61 -19.36 -21.51 -15.74
CA GLY A 61 -19.05 -20.41 -16.65
C GLY A 61 -17.68 -19.77 -16.41
N ASN A 62 -17.22 -19.06 -17.43
CA ASN A 62 -15.93 -18.37 -17.45
C ASN A 62 -16.13 -16.88 -17.21
N PHE A 63 -15.41 -16.30 -16.27
CA PHE A 63 -15.43 -14.87 -15.97
C PHE A 63 -14.10 -14.25 -16.38
N LEU A 64 -14.08 -13.51 -17.48
CA LEU A 64 -12.95 -12.70 -17.90
C LEU A 64 -12.94 -11.42 -17.08
N VAL A 65 -11.90 -11.21 -16.29
CA VAL A 65 -11.62 -9.97 -15.58
C VAL A 65 -10.60 -9.18 -16.39
N ASN A 66 -10.99 -7.99 -16.82
CA ASN A 66 -10.13 -7.00 -17.46
C ASN A 66 -9.82 -5.91 -16.44
N VAL A 67 -8.54 -5.75 -16.13
CA VAL A 67 -7.98 -4.64 -15.36
C VAL A 67 -7.44 -3.63 -16.35
N GLU A 68 -8.06 -2.45 -16.39
CA GLU A 68 -7.61 -1.28 -17.16
C GLU A 68 -6.48 -0.61 -16.37
N MET A 69 -5.25 -0.73 -16.88
CA MET A 69 -4.01 -0.32 -16.22
C MET A 69 -3.74 1.17 -16.39
N ASN A 70 -2.97 1.76 -15.48
CA ASN A 70 -2.63 3.18 -15.49
C ASN A 70 -1.67 3.59 -16.64
N ASP A 71 -1.18 2.61 -17.42
CA ASP A 71 -0.37 2.79 -18.65
C ASP A 71 -1.19 2.62 -19.95
N ASP A 72 -2.50 2.78 -19.87
CA ASP A 72 -3.51 2.52 -20.92
C ASP A 72 -3.55 1.08 -21.46
N THR A 73 -2.76 0.15 -20.90
CA THR A 73 -2.87 -1.27 -21.25
C THR A 73 -4.06 -1.94 -20.56
N THR A 74 -4.53 -3.07 -21.09
CA THR A 74 -5.50 -3.93 -20.39
C THR A 74 -4.83 -5.25 -20.08
N LYS A 75 -4.74 -5.61 -18.80
CA LYS A 75 -4.33 -6.94 -18.36
C LYS A 75 -5.56 -7.76 -18.01
N SER A 76 -5.57 -9.02 -18.44
CA SER A 76 -6.75 -9.87 -18.37
C SER A 76 -6.46 -11.23 -17.76
N PHE A 77 -7.38 -11.71 -16.94
CA PHE A 77 -7.36 -13.08 -16.42
C PHE A 77 -8.77 -13.67 -16.39
N MET A 78 -8.85 -15.00 -16.43
CA MET A 78 -10.10 -15.74 -16.44
C MET A 78 -10.25 -16.57 -15.17
N ILE A 79 -11.40 -16.43 -14.52
CA ILE A 79 -11.85 -17.28 -13.41
C ILE A 79 -12.82 -18.32 -13.98
N THR A 80 -12.50 -19.60 -13.84
CA THR A 80 -13.33 -20.71 -14.34
C THR A 80 -14.19 -21.26 -13.20
N LEU A 81 -15.51 -21.33 -13.40
CA LEU A 81 -16.43 -21.99 -12.47
C LEU A 81 -16.88 -23.34 -13.02
N LYS A 82 -16.87 -24.37 -12.16
CA LYS A 82 -17.42 -25.69 -12.44
C LYS A 82 -18.25 -26.19 -11.26
N ASP A 83 -19.47 -26.61 -11.51
CA ASP A 83 -20.43 -27.14 -10.55
C ASP A 83 -20.60 -26.33 -9.24
N GLY A 84 -20.40 -25.00 -9.32
CA GLY A 84 -20.50 -24.10 -8.17
C GLY A 84 -19.22 -24.02 -7.32
N THR A 85 -18.07 -24.43 -7.84
CA THR A 85 -16.73 -24.16 -7.26
C THR A 85 -15.90 -23.27 -8.20
N ILE A 86 -14.90 -22.58 -7.64
CA ILE A 86 -13.80 -22.04 -8.46
C ILE A 86 -12.92 -23.22 -8.85
N ALA A 87 -12.84 -23.50 -10.15
CA ALA A 87 -12.13 -24.63 -10.74
C ALA A 87 -10.79 -24.24 -11.39
N GLY A 88 -10.48 -22.94 -11.46
CA GLY A 88 -9.16 -22.47 -11.89
C GLY A 88 -9.08 -20.98 -12.16
N LEU A 89 -7.84 -20.52 -12.30
CA LEU A 89 -7.43 -19.19 -12.75
C LEU A 89 -6.50 -19.35 -13.95
N SER A 90 -6.57 -18.47 -14.94
CA SER A 90 -5.59 -18.46 -16.04
C SER A 90 -5.50 -17.10 -16.71
N THR A 91 -4.39 -16.85 -17.40
CA THR A 91 -4.23 -15.68 -18.30
C THR A 91 -4.85 -15.91 -19.69
N ASN A 92 -5.33 -17.13 -19.97
CA ASN A 92 -6.09 -17.44 -21.18
C ASN A 92 -7.49 -16.80 -21.09
N THR A 93 -7.91 -16.07 -22.12
CA THR A 93 -9.15 -15.27 -22.12
C THR A 93 -10.26 -15.85 -23.00
N ASN A 94 -10.08 -17.07 -23.52
CA ASN A 94 -10.99 -17.68 -24.50
C ASN A 94 -12.37 -18.05 -23.93
N ASN A 95 -13.40 -17.86 -24.76
CA ASN A 95 -14.80 -18.22 -24.49
C ASN A 95 -15.38 -17.69 -23.15
N PRO A 96 -15.26 -16.38 -22.85
CA PRO A 96 -15.77 -15.83 -21.60
C PRO A 96 -17.30 -15.79 -21.59
N THR A 97 -17.91 -16.33 -20.54
CA THR A 97 -19.37 -16.26 -20.32
C THR A 97 -19.79 -14.88 -19.82
N TYR A 98 -18.98 -14.30 -18.95
CA TYR A 98 -19.12 -12.96 -18.40
C TYR A 98 -17.80 -12.20 -18.52
N THR A 99 -17.88 -10.88 -18.69
CA THR A 99 -16.73 -9.99 -18.65
C THR A 99 -16.93 -8.97 -17.52
N VAL A 100 -15.91 -8.82 -16.69
CA VAL A 100 -15.81 -7.82 -15.63
C VAL A 100 -14.76 -6.80 -16.04
N LYS A 101 -15.07 -5.51 -15.93
CA LYS A 101 -14.13 -4.39 -16.07
C LYS A 101 -13.91 -3.72 -14.72
N ILE A 102 -12.67 -3.37 -14.43
CA ILE A 102 -12.22 -2.63 -13.24
C ILE A 102 -10.96 -1.82 -13.60
N GLU A 103 -10.77 -0.66 -12.99
CA GLU A 103 -9.56 0.17 -13.14
C GLU A 103 -8.46 -0.32 -12.17
N GLU A 104 -7.18 -0.09 -12.49
CA GLU A 104 -6.05 -0.60 -11.70
C GLU A 104 -6.08 -0.11 -10.24
N ASP A 105 -6.33 1.18 -10.01
CA ASP A 105 -6.39 1.74 -8.65
C ASP A 105 -7.51 1.09 -7.81
N ASP A 106 -8.65 0.77 -8.43
CA ASP A 106 -9.76 0.07 -7.79
C ASP A 106 -9.45 -1.41 -7.52
N PHE A 107 -8.73 -2.07 -8.43
CA PHE A 107 -8.27 -3.44 -8.21
C PHE A 107 -7.22 -3.51 -7.10
N ASN A 108 -6.28 -2.56 -7.09
CA ASN A 108 -5.29 -2.34 -6.04
C ASN A 108 -5.96 -2.08 -4.68
N ALA A 109 -7.01 -1.26 -4.63
CA ALA A 109 -7.79 -1.03 -3.41
C ALA A 109 -8.41 -2.32 -2.84
N ILE A 110 -8.87 -3.24 -3.69
CA ILE A 110 -9.36 -4.55 -3.25
C ILE A 110 -8.19 -5.42 -2.76
N LEU A 111 -7.07 -5.49 -3.50
CA LEU A 111 -5.88 -6.26 -3.12
C LEU A 111 -5.29 -5.79 -1.78
N GLN A 112 -5.31 -4.49 -1.48
CA GLN A 112 -4.76 -3.92 -0.24
C GLN A 112 -5.72 -4.01 0.96
N SER A 113 -7.03 -4.08 0.71
CA SER A 113 -8.03 -4.11 1.78
C SER A 113 -7.92 -5.35 2.67
N SER A 114 -8.10 -5.17 3.98
CA SER A 114 -8.33 -6.28 4.92
C SER A 114 -9.74 -6.89 4.76
N ASN A 115 -10.69 -6.11 4.23
CA ASN A 115 -12.04 -6.55 3.89
C ASN A 115 -12.25 -6.45 2.37
N LYS A 116 -11.58 -7.33 1.63
CA LYS A 116 -11.63 -7.37 0.16
C LYS A 116 -13.07 -7.46 -0.38
N MET A 117 -13.97 -8.16 0.33
CA MET A 117 -15.40 -8.21 -0.02
C MET A 117 -16.09 -6.86 0.11
N GLY A 118 -15.87 -6.16 1.22
CA GLY A 118 -16.47 -4.85 1.50
C GLY A 118 -16.04 -3.83 0.46
N THR A 119 -14.75 -3.79 0.13
CA THR A 119 -14.21 -2.92 -0.93
C THR A 119 -14.82 -3.27 -2.29
N PHE A 120 -14.81 -4.55 -2.70
CA PHE A 120 -15.45 -4.97 -3.96
C PHE A 120 -16.94 -4.58 -4.01
N ALA A 121 -17.71 -4.85 -2.94
CA ALA A 121 -19.14 -4.56 -2.87
C ALA A 121 -19.44 -3.06 -2.99
N TYR A 122 -18.59 -2.22 -2.40
CA TYR A 122 -18.66 -0.77 -2.49
C TYR A 122 -18.35 -0.26 -3.90
N LEU A 123 -17.25 -0.72 -4.51
CA LEU A 123 -16.84 -0.32 -5.86
C LEU A 123 -17.84 -0.78 -6.94
N TYR A 124 -18.40 -1.98 -6.80
CA TYR A 124 -19.50 -2.45 -7.65
C TYR A 124 -20.74 -1.56 -7.53
N LYS A 125 -21.12 -1.16 -6.31
CA LYS A 125 -22.25 -0.25 -6.07
C LYS A 125 -22.03 1.16 -6.63
N LYS A 126 -20.80 1.66 -6.59
CA LYS A 126 -20.44 2.94 -7.24
C LYS A 126 -20.46 2.88 -8.77
N GLY A 127 -20.44 1.69 -9.36
CA GLY A 127 -20.43 1.48 -10.81
C GLY A 127 -19.03 1.43 -11.42
N ASN A 128 -17.98 1.51 -10.58
CA ASN A 128 -16.59 1.32 -10.98
C ASN A 128 -16.36 -0.09 -11.55
N ILE A 129 -16.91 -1.12 -10.87
CA ILE A 129 -16.84 -2.50 -11.35
C ILE A 129 -18.05 -2.81 -12.23
N LYS A 130 -17.82 -3.00 -13.53
CA LYS A 130 -18.87 -3.24 -14.54
C LYS A 130 -18.85 -4.71 -14.96
N ILE A 131 -19.96 -5.43 -14.72
CA ILE A 131 -20.13 -6.83 -15.14
C ILE A 131 -21.11 -6.89 -16.31
N LYS A 132 -20.70 -7.54 -17.40
CA LYS A 132 -21.50 -7.81 -18.60
C LYS A 132 -21.54 -9.31 -18.87
N ALA A 133 -22.65 -9.79 -19.43
CA ALA A 133 -22.73 -11.15 -19.99
C ALA A 133 -22.45 -11.08 -21.49
N ASN A 134 -21.70 -12.06 -22.02
CA ASN A 134 -21.20 -12.01 -23.40
C ASN A 134 -22.14 -12.69 -24.42
N ASN A 135 -23.23 -13.31 -23.97
CA ASN A 135 -24.28 -13.83 -24.83
C ASN A 135 -25.67 -13.49 -24.29
N ILE A 136 -26.66 -13.48 -25.18
CA ILE A 136 -28.03 -12.99 -24.90
C ILE A 136 -28.70 -13.79 -23.78
N ILE A 137 -28.57 -15.13 -23.79
CA ILE A 137 -29.19 -16.01 -22.79
C ILE A 137 -28.66 -15.72 -21.39
N GLN A 138 -27.35 -15.55 -21.24
CA GLN A 138 -26.74 -15.17 -19.96
C GLN A 138 -27.03 -13.70 -19.60
N GLY A 139 -27.22 -12.81 -20.59
CA GLY A 139 -27.68 -11.43 -20.39
C GLY A 139 -29.08 -11.37 -19.76
N ILE A 140 -30.02 -12.16 -20.27
CA ILE A 140 -31.39 -12.28 -19.71
C ILE A 140 -31.32 -12.82 -18.27
N LYS A 141 -30.55 -13.89 -18.03
CA LYS A 141 -30.34 -14.41 -16.67
C LYS A 141 -29.76 -13.34 -15.75
N PHE A 142 -28.70 -12.65 -16.18
CA PHE A 142 -28.03 -11.61 -15.39
C PHE A 142 -28.98 -10.44 -15.06
N PHE A 143 -29.87 -10.06 -15.99
CA PHE A 143 -30.89 -9.03 -15.76
C PHE A 143 -31.80 -9.38 -14.57
N PHE A 144 -32.34 -10.61 -14.52
CA PHE A 144 -33.18 -11.07 -13.40
C PHE A 144 -32.40 -11.26 -12.09
N ILE A 145 -31.09 -11.51 -12.16
CA ILE A 145 -30.23 -11.74 -10.98
C ILE A 145 -29.74 -10.41 -10.37
N LYS A 146 -29.60 -9.34 -11.17
CA LYS A 146 -29.07 -8.03 -10.76
C LYS A 146 -29.77 -7.41 -9.53
N PRO A 147 -31.10 -7.46 -9.35
CA PRO A 147 -31.75 -6.97 -8.13
C PRO A 147 -31.30 -7.73 -6.86
N PHE A 148 -31.15 -9.05 -6.95
CA PHE A 148 -30.71 -9.88 -5.83
C PHE A 148 -29.23 -9.67 -5.49
N ILE A 149 -28.38 -9.44 -6.50
CA ILE A 149 -27.00 -8.98 -6.32
C ILE A 149 -26.98 -7.67 -5.52
N ASN A 150 -27.73 -6.66 -5.98
CA ASN A 150 -27.75 -5.35 -5.32
C ASN A 150 -28.26 -5.44 -3.88
N ALA A 151 -29.30 -6.23 -3.63
CA ALA A 151 -29.84 -6.48 -2.29
C ALA A 151 -28.87 -7.27 -1.39
N GLY A 152 -28.11 -8.23 -1.93
CA GLY A 152 -27.09 -8.99 -1.22
C GLY A 152 -25.91 -8.10 -0.80
N LEU A 153 -25.34 -7.35 -1.75
CA LEU A 153 -24.31 -6.34 -1.49
C LEU A 153 -24.84 -5.19 -0.61
N GLY A 154 -26.16 -5.00 -0.57
CA GLY A 154 -26.92 -4.24 0.44
C GLY A 154 -26.38 -4.40 1.86
N LYS A 155 -26.18 -5.65 2.27
CA LYS A 155 -25.95 -6.03 3.67
C LYS A 155 -24.46 -6.09 4.08
N ILE A 156 -23.56 -5.83 3.14
CA ILE A 156 -22.09 -5.87 3.33
C ILE A 156 -21.54 -4.46 3.62
N GLN A 157 -22.41 -3.44 3.62
CA GLN A 157 -22.05 -2.03 3.54
C GLN A 157 -21.62 -1.39 4.88
N ASN A 158 -20.81 -2.12 5.66
CA ASN A 158 -20.05 -1.56 6.77
C ASN A 158 -18.55 -1.90 6.63
N PRO A 159 -17.84 -1.40 5.61
CA PRO A 159 -16.40 -1.42 5.64
C PRO A 159 -15.92 -0.38 6.65
N ASN A 160 -14.94 -0.72 7.48
CA ASN A 160 -13.92 0.28 7.81
C ASN A 160 -13.24 0.58 6.47
N ILE A 161 -13.73 1.60 5.78
CA ILE A 161 -13.29 1.91 4.42
C ILE A 161 -11.81 2.27 4.52
N TRP A 162 -10.96 1.45 3.91
CA TRP A 162 -9.69 1.95 3.41
C TRP A 162 -10.06 2.97 2.34
N THR A 163 -10.15 4.23 2.75
CA THR A 163 -10.11 5.33 1.80
C THR A 163 -8.72 5.28 1.22
N PRO A 164 -8.54 5.13 -0.11
CA PRO A 164 -7.26 5.48 -0.70
C PRO A 164 -6.90 6.88 -0.18
N PRO A 165 -5.63 7.15 0.19
CA PRO A 165 -5.23 8.48 0.62
C PRO A 165 -5.74 9.46 -0.44
N GLN A 166 -6.62 10.38 -0.05
CA GLN A 166 -7.19 11.33 -1.00
C GLN A 166 -6.02 12.00 -1.73
N GLN A 167 -6.17 12.18 -3.06
CA GLN A 167 -5.21 12.95 -3.84
C GLN A 167 -4.85 14.21 -3.05
N SER A 168 -3.56 14.40 -2.81
CA SER A 168 -3.06 15.44 -1.93
C SER A 168 -3.62 16.79 -2.36
N LEU A 169 -4.49 17.37 -1.54
CA LEU A 169 -4.84 18.78 -1.64
C LEU A 169 -3.54 19.57 -1.48
N ASP A 170 -3.22 20.43 -2.45
CA ASP A 170 -2.13 21.40 -2.31
C ASP A 170 -2.43 22.31 -1.13
N VAL A 171 -1.63 22.18 -0.06
CA VAL A 171 -1.78 22.97 1.16
C VAL A 171 -1.02 24.29 1.02
N GLY A 172 -1.62 25.21 0.27
CA GLY A 172 -1.21 26.62 0.21
C GLY A 172 0.26 26.84 -0.17
N GLU A 173 1.01 27.48 0.72
CA GLU A 173 2.36 28.04 0.49
C GLU A 173 3.49 27.00 0.30
N TYR A 174 3.15 25.70 0.24
CA TYR A 174 4.11 24.58 0.22
C TYR A 174 3.90 23.62 -0.98
N PRO A 175 4.21 24.04 -2.22
CA PRO A 175 4.14 23.15 -3.38
C PRO A 175 5.10 21.96 -3.22
N GLY A 176 4.60 20.74 -3.46
CA GLY A 176 5.38 19.50 -3.48
C GLY A 176 5.38 18.66 -2.19
N TYR A 177 4.65 19.07 -1.15
CA TYR A 177 4.57 18.33 0.13
C TYR A 177 3.30 17.46 0.21
N ARG A 178 3.37 16.36 0.97
CA ARG A 178 2.18 15.53 1.28
C ARG A 178 1.86 15.60 2.77
N VAL A 179 0.58 15.82 3.07
CA VAL A 179 0.04 15.93 4.43
C VAL A 179 -0.92 14.76 4.67
N CYS A 180 -0.80 14.12 5.83
CA CYS A 180 -1.75 13.11 6.32
C CYS A 180 -2.31 13.52 7.68
N GLU A 181 -3.64 13.50 7.83
CA GLU A 181 -4.31 13.69 9.12
C GLU A 181 -4.68 12.36 9.78
N PHE A 182 -4.61 12.29 11.11
CA PHE A 182 -4.95 11.09 11.89
C PHE A 182 -6.07 11.34 12.90
N TYR A 183 -7.01 10.40 12.94
CA TYR A 183 -8.13 10.37 13.87
C TYR A 183 -8.18 9.01 14.56
N GLN A 184 -8.28 8.98 15.90
CA GLN A 184 -8.53 7.77 16.66
C GLN A 184 -9.80 7.95 17.49
N THR A 185 -10.89 7.27 17.13
CA THR A 185 -12.19 7.27 17.84
C THR A 185 -12.62 8.66 18.35
N ASN A 186 -12.77 9.60 17.41
CA ASN A 186 -13.21 10.99 17.66
C ASN A 186 -12.31 11.83 18.60
N LYS A 187 -11.05 11.42 18.82
CA LYS A 187 -10.03 12.26 19.48
C LYS A 187 -8.77 12.37 18.63
N LYS A 188 -8.17 13.56 18.63
CA LYS A 188 -6.85 13.83 18.05
C LYS A 188 -5.80 13.28 19.04
N LEU A 189 -5.10 12.22 18.65
CA LEU A 189 -4.14 11.50 19.50
C LEU A 189 -2.79 11.37 18.80
N VAL A 190 -2.02 12.46 18.74
CA VAL A 190 -0.56 12.40 18.55
C VAL A 190 0.08 13.56 19.30
N THR A 191 0.83 13.28 20.36
CA THR A 191 1.81 14.23 20.92
C THR A 191 3.16 14.01 20.22
N CYS A 192 3.81 15.07 19.75
CA CYS A 192 5.03 15.02 18.91
C CYS A 192 6.31 14.58 19.62
N ALA A 193 6.23 13.78 20.68
CA ALA A 193 7.34 13.38 21.55
C ALA A 193 8.43 12.54 20.86
N ALA A 194 8.29 12.20 19.57
CA ALA A 194 9.31 11.54 18.78
C ALA A 194 9.28 11.97 17.31
N TYR A 195 10.06 12.99 16.93
CA TYR A 195 10.37 13.28 15.52
C TYR A 195 10.84 12.04 14.74
N LYS A 196 11.60 11.16 15.41
CA LYS A 196 12.06 9.87 14.87
C LYS A 196 10.93 8.88 14.53
N ALA A 197 9.78 8.98 15.21
CA ALA A 197 8.58 8.23 14.84
C ALA A 197 7.89 8.87 13.61
N GLY A 198 7.93 10.20 13.49
CA GLY A 198 7.53 10.93 12.29
C GLY A 198 8.35 10.54 11.05
N ASP A 199 9.67 10.51 11.14
CA ASP A 199 10.55 10.04 10.05
C ASP A 199 10.21 8.60 9.64
N THR A 200 10.12 7.69 10.62
CA THR A 200 9.75 6.28 10.37
C THR A 200 8.40 6.18 9.65
N PHE A 201 7.41 6.96 10.11
CA PHE A 201 6.09 7.05 9.51
C PHE A 201 6.14 7.60 8.06
N CYS A 202 6.96 8.62 7.79
CA CYS A 202 7.12 9.18 6.45
C CYS A 202 7.78 8.18 5.50
N VAL A 203 8.79 7.43 5.95
CA VAL A 203 9.41 6.32 5.19
C VAL A 203 8.37 5.28 4.80
N THR A 204 7.55 4.80 5.74
CA THR A 204 6.49 3.82 5.46
C THR A 204 5.41 4.37 4.53
N THR A 205 4.97 5.61 4.74
CA THR A 205 3.82 6.20 4.03
C THR A 205 4.18 6.65 2.61
N MET A 206 5.38 7.16 2.39
CA MET A 206 5.88 7.55 1.07
C MET A 206 6.57 6.40 0.31
N GLY A 207 6.79 5.26 0.96
CA GLY A 207 7.49 4.11 0.38
C GLY A 207 8.96 4.39 0.04
N HIS A 208 9.59 5.39 0.70
CA HIS A 208 10.91 5.89 0.34
C HIS A 208 11.81 6.06 1.57
N PRO A 209 13.01 5.46 1.61
CA PRO A 209 13.86 5.42 2.81
C PRO A 209 14.40 6.78 3.25
N GLU A 210 14.41 7.77 2.36
CA GLU A 210 14.84 9.14 2.68
C GLU A 210 13.68 10.08 3.08
N ALA A 211 12.43 9.61 3.09
CA ALA A 211 11.31 10.45 3.46
C ALA A 211 11.40 10.86 4.95
N LYS A 212 11.25 12.16 5.24
CA LYS A 212 11.39 12.72 6.59
C LYS A 212 10.20 13.55 7.00
N ALA A 213 9.94 13.57 8.31
CA ALA A 213 8.97 14.47 8.91
C ALA A 213 9.60 15.86 9.08
N VAL A 214 9.25 16.79 8.19
CA VAL A 214 9.71 18.19 8.27
C VAL A 214 9.03 18.91 9.44
N LYS A 215 7.75 18.59 9.67
CA LYS A 215 6.94 19.18 10.72
C LYS A 215 6.05 18.12 11.33
N CYS A 216 6.05 18.06 12.66
CA CYS A 216 5.04 17.37 13.44
C CYS A 216 4.36 18.45 14.29
N GLU A 217 3.07 18.70 14.06
CA GLU A 217 2.30 19.63 14.88
C GLU A 217 1.63 18.89 16.05
N GLU A 218 1.49 19.55 17.22
CA GLU A 218 0.87 18.95 18.41
C GLU A 218 -0.59 18.51 18.21
N ASN A 219 -1.19 18.96 17.11
CA ASN A 219 -2.49 18.51 16.64
C ASN A 219 -2.41 17.18 15.84
N GLY A 220 -1.26 16.52 15.76
CA GLY A 220 -1.03 15.26 15.06
C GLY A 220 -0.97 15.31 13.53
N LEU A 221 -0.81 16.50 12.95
CA LEU A 221 -0.47 16.66 11.54
C LEU A 221 1.04 16.40 11.34
N VAL A 222 1.38 15.47 10.44
CA VAL A 222 2.77 15.16 10.06
C VAL A 222 2.97 15.53 8.60
N ILE A 223 3.91 16.44 8.33
CA ILE A 223 4.29 16.86 6.98
C ILE A 223 5.52 16.06 6.57
N CYS A 224 5.33 15.19 5.57
CA CYS A 224 6.41 14.39 5.02
C CYS A 224 7.01 15.07 3.78
N THR A 225 8.34 15.05 3.67
CA THR A 225 9.06 15.45 2.46
C THR A 225 9.98 14.36 1.96
N LEU A 226 10.28 14.41 0.67
CA LEU A 226 11.44 13.75 0.08
C LEU A 226 12.52 14.82 -0.08
N PRO A 227 13.75 14.61 0.42
CA PRO A 227 14.84 15.54 0.11
C PRO A 227 15.04 15.57 -1.40
N CYS A 228 15.17 16.78 -1.98
CA CYS A 228 15.45 16.99 -3.39
C CYS A 228 16.90 16.58 -3.72
N SER A 229 17.19 15.28 -3.69
CA SER A 229 18.51 14.71 -3.98
C SER A 229 18.54 14.21 -5.43
N PRO A 230 19.43 14.72 -6.30
CA PRO A 230 19.38 14.47 -7.75
C PRO A 230 19.97 13.11 -8.18
N LYS A 231 19.90 12.06 -7.33
CA LYS A 231 20.53 10.76 -7.59
C LYS A 231 19.56 9.60 -7.41
N GLN A 232 19.06 9.10 -8.55
CA GLN A 232 18.33 7.84 -8.65
C GLN A 232 19.25 6.66 -8.26
N TYR A 233 18.84 5.81 -7.31
CA TYR A 233 19.44 4.48 -7.13
C TYR A 233 18.40 3.43 -6.74
N ALA A 234 18.64 2.21 -7.22
CA ALA A 234 17.81 1.03 -6.97
C ALA A 234 18.25 0.26 -5.70
N ALA A 235 17.36 -0.61 -5.23
CA ALA A 235 17.47 -1.49 -4.06
C ALA A 235 18.64 -2.53 -4.17
N PRO A 236 19.00 -3.30 -3.10
CA PRO A 236 18.28 -3.51 -1.83
C PRO A 236 19.13 -3.41 -0.54
N LEU A 237 18.50 -3.71 0.61
CA LEU A 237 19.07 -3.67 1.96
C LEU A 237 19.55 -5.10 2.43
N LYS A 238 20.47 -5.27 3.44
CA LYS A 238 21.03 -6.58 3.96
C LYS A 238 20.76 -7.13 5.43
N THR A 239 21.04 -6.48 6.60
CA THR A 239 20.40 -6.61 7.99
C THR A 239 21.31 -6.17 9.18
N CYS A 240 20.75 -5.64 10.31
CA CYS A 240 21.48 -5.17 11.53
C CYS A 240 21.14 -5.94 12.84
N PRO A 241 22.06 -6.05 13.83
CA PRO A 241 22.13 -7.22 14.74
C PRO A 241 21.79 -7.00 16.23
N PHE A 242 21.15 -5.90 16.64
CA PHE A 242 20.96 -5.57 18.06
C PHE A 242 19.50 -5.27 18.44
N ASP A 243 18.72 -6.28 18.85
CA ASP A 243 17.42 -6.08 19.54
C ASP A 243 17.12 -7.08 20.69
N ASN A 244 18.09 -7.92 21.10
CA ASN A 244 17.94 -8.91 22.18
C ASN A 244 18.06 -8.33 23.61
N GLY A 245 17.51 -7.14 23.86
CA GLY A 245 17.93 -6.30 24.99
C GLY A 245 16.89 -5.81 26.00
N ARG A 246 15.57 -5.83 25.72
CA ARG A 246 14.56 -5.29 26.66
C ARG A 246 13.23 -6.06 26.64
N PRO A 247 12.63 -6.37 27.81
CA PRO A 247 11.30 -6.95 27.87
C PRO A 247 10.24 -5.90 27.46
N ARG A 248 9.48 -6.20 26.39
CA ARG A 248 8.28 -5.43 26.02
C ARG A 248 7.08 -6.00 26.78
N GLY A 249 6.21 -5.13 27.31
CA GLY A 249 5.02 -5.54 28.06
C GLY A 249 3.99 -6.26 27.17
N SER A 250 3.17 -7.11 27.78
CA SER A 250 2.25 -8.08 27.15
C SER A 250 1.02 -7.49 26.41
N GLN A 251 1.07 -6.22 25.99
CA GLN A 251 -0.01 -5.54 25.26
C GLN A 251 0.41 -4.86 23.95
N ALA A 252 1.66 -5.05 23.50
CA ALA A 252 2.06 -4.65 22.15
C ALA A 252 1.73 -5.78 21.15
N PRO A 253 0.89 -5.56 20.12
CA PRO A 253 0.73 -6.52 19.03
C PRO A 253 2.04 -6.69 18.25
N PRO A 254 2.28 -7.85 17.62
CA PRO A 254 3.53 -8.13 16.93
C PRO A 254 3.73 -7.19 15.73
N LEU A 255 4.95 -6.66 15.60
CA LEU A 255 5.39 -5.92 14.43
C LEU A 255 6.13 -6.88 13.50
N GLU A 256 5.44 -7.36 12.47
CA GLU A 256 6.06 -8.14 11.38
C GLU A 256 6.84 -7.21 10.45
N PHE A 257 8.17 -7.22 10.55
CA PHE A 257 9.07 -6.63 9.57
C PHE A 257 10.26 -7.56 9.36
N CYS A 258 10.36 -8.15 8.17
CA CYS A 258 11.59 -8.82 7.75
C CYS A 258 12.60 -7.79 7.23
N GLU A 259 13.87 -8.02 7.57
CA GLU A 259 15.03 -7.97 6.67
C GLU A 259 14.98 -6.80 5.65
N ALA A 260 15.73 -5.71 5.80
CA ALA A 260 17.19 -5.76 5.83
C ALA A 260 17.88 -4.36 5.96
N THR A 261 19.24 -4.28 6.05
CA THR A 261 20.08 -3.03 6.05
C THR A 261 21.36 -3.11 5.18
N ALA A 262 21.56 -2.17 4.25
CA ALA A 262 22.85 -1.91 3.61
C ALA A 262 23.30 -0.51 4.05
N GLN A 263 24.57 -0.32 4.41
CA GLN A 263 25.06 0.98 4.88
C GLN A 263 25.30 1.92 3.70
N PRO A 264 24.65 3.10 3.64
CA PRO A 264 25.05 4.13 2.69
C PRO A 264 26.42 4.68 3.07
N GLN A 265 27.27 4.94 2.07
CA GLN A 265 28.53 5.65 2.29
C GLN A 265 28.24 7.03 2.90
N GLN A 266 28.82 7.32 4.07
CA GLN A 266 28.77 8.67 4.64
C GLN A 266 29.49 9.64 3.70
N PRO A 267 28.92 10.85 3.45
CA PRO A 267 29.64 11.88 2.71
C PRO A 267 30.94 12.25 3.43
N GLU A 268 31.99 12.47 2.66
CA GLU A 268 33.32 12.77 3.17
C GLU A 268 33.30 14.07 3.99
N LYS A 269 33.75 13.99 5.25
CA LYS A 269 33.72 15.12 6.17
C LYS A 269 34.81 16.13 5.83
N LYS A 270 34.43 17.41 5.79
CA LYS A 270 35.31 18.55 5.54
C LYS A 270 36.27 18.77 6.71
N LEU A 271 37.52 19.13 6.39
CA LEU A 271 38.54 19.50 7.37
C LEU A 271 38.28 20.88 8.00
N PRO A 272 38.88 21.18 9.17
CA PRO A 272 38.91 22.53 9.74
C PRO A 272 39.30 23.62 8.73
N GLY A 273 38.71 24.81 8.86
CA GLY A 273 38.88 25.94 7.95
C GLY A 273 38.00 25.93 6.68
N ALA A 274 37.52 24.76 6.25
CA ALA A 274 36.63 24.63 5.10
C ALA A 274 35.24 25.28 5.37
N LEU A 275 34.60 25.78 4.31
CA LEU A 275 33.24 26.34 4.39
C LEU A 275 32.21 25.26 4.70
N CYS A 276 31.35 25.52 5.69
CA CYS A 276 30.31 24.61 6.12
C CYS A 276 28.95 25.30 6.23
N GLN A 277 27.88 24.53 6.08
CA GLN A 277 26.51 24.97 6.38
C GLN A 277 26.06 24.53 7.78
N HIS A 278 26.57 23.40 8.26
CA HIS A 278 26.27 22.88 9.60
C HIS A 278 27.38 21.95 10.12
N GLY A 279 27.44 21.77 11.44
CA GLY A 279 28.48 20.96 12.10
C GLY A 279 28.64 19.53 11.58
N GLY A 280 27.56 18.91 11.10
CA GLY A 280 27.57 17.56 10.52
C GLY A 280 28.42 17.40 9.24
N GLU A 281 28.82 18.49 8.58
CA GLU A 281 29.74 18.42 7.43
C GLU A 281 31.22 18.33 7.87
N CYS A 282 31.54 18.65 9.12
CA CYS A 282 32.91 18.85 9.59
C CYS A 282 33.45 17.61 10.30
N THR A 283 34.74 17.29 10.12
CA THR A 283 35.41 16.20 10.87
C THR A 283 35.29 16.37 12.37
N THR A 284 35.39 17.62 12.84
CA THR A 284 35.27 18.05 14.25
C THR A 284 33.83 18.10 14.78
N GLY A 285 32.82 18.09 13.91
CA GLY A 285 31.42 18.31 14.29
C GLY A 285 31.02 19.78 14.53
N ASN A 286 31.96 20.75 14.49
CA ASN A 286 31.67 22.16 14.76
C ASN A 286 31.73 23.01 13.50
N CYS A 287 30.72 23.84 13.29
CA CYS A 287 30.62 24.80 12.20
C CYS A 287 30.32 26.18 12.80
N VAL A 288 31.30 27.09 12.79
CA VAL A 288 31.26 28.35 13.56
C VAL A 288 31.33 29.54 12.61
N GLY A 289 30.57 30.60 12.92
CA GLY A 289 30.56 31.85 12.16
C GLY A 289 31.78 32.72 12.46
N GLU A 290 32.39 33.27 11.40
CA GLU A 290 33.50 34.22 11.43
C GLU A 290 32.98 35.61 11.00
N GLY A 291 33.26 36.64 11.81
CA GLY A 291 32.96 38.05 11.50
C GLY A 291 32.26 38.85 12.64
N MET A 292 32.58 40.14 12.77
CA MET A 292 31.93 41.07 13.70
C MET A 292 30.64 41.68 13.12
N GLY A 293 29.67 40.82 12.80
CA GLY A 293 28.34 41.20 12.31
C GLY A 293 28.01 40.63 10.93
N PRO A 294 26.75 40.75 10.46
CA PRO A 294 26.30 40.17 9.20
C PRO A 294 26.99 40.81 7.97
N PRO A 295 27.27 40.03 6.91
CA PRO A 295 27.03 38.60 6.77
C PRO A 295 28.14 37.74 7.41
N TRP A 296 27.74 36.71 8.17
CA TRP A 296 28.68 35.75 8.74
C TRP A 296 29.11 34.70 7.72
N THR A 297 30.39 34.32 7.73
CA THR A 297 30.90 33.16 6.97
C THR A 297 31.09 31.98 7.92
N TYR A 298 30.47 30.84 7.64
CA TYR A 298 30.57 29.65 8.50
C TYR A 298 31.68 28.70 8.04
N ARG A 299 32.54 28.29 8.97
CA ARG A 299 33.68 27.40 8.72
C ARG A 299 33.79 26.28 9.75
N CYS A 300 34.29 25.13 9.30
CA CYS A 300 34.60 24.01 10.18
C CYS A 300 35.66 24.43 11.20
N SER A 301 35.42 24.15 12.49
CA SER A 301 36.26 24.66 13.58
C SER A 301 36.66 23.55 14.57
N CYS A 302 37.83 23.70 15.17
CA CYS A 302 38.32 22.85 16.25
C CYS A 302 37.67 23.18 17.61
N ASP A 303 37.11 24.37 17.74
CA ASP A 303 36.41 24.87 18.93
C ASP A 303 34.92 25.13 18.60
N PRO A 304 33.96 24.76 19.47
CA PRO A 304 32.52 24.91 19.20
C PRO A 304 32.00 26.34 19.35
N PHE A 305 32.75 27.26 19.97
CA PHE A 305 32.31 28.62 20.29
C PHE A 305 33.05 29.72 19.53
N LYS A 306 34.28 29.46 19.09
CA LYS A 306 35.12 30.39 18.32
C LYS A 306 35.75 29.70 17.12
N TYR A 307 36.01 30.47 16.05
CA TYR A 307 36.70 29.92 14.89
C TYR A 307 38.18 29.65 15.20
N VAL A 308 38.56 28.37 15.13
CA VAL A 308 39.93 27.86 15.23
C VAL A 308 40.15 26.91 14.06
N ALA A 309 41.05 27.29 13.15
CA ALA A 309 41.29 26.58 11.90
C ALA A 309 42.26 25.38 12.02
N ASN A 310 43.10 25.35 13.08
CA ASN A 310 44.10 24.30 13.28
C ASN A 310 43.72 23.46 14.50
N CYS A 311 43.59 22.15 14.26
CA CYS A 311 43.56 21.09 15.25
C CYS A 311 44.94 20.41 15.22
#